data_AF-A0A410S1Q4-F1
#
_entry.id   AF-A0A410S1Q4-F1
#
_cell.length_a   1.000
_cell.length_b   1.000
_cell.length_c   1.000
_cell.angle_alpha   90.00
_cell.angle_beta   90.00
_cell.angle_gamma   90.00
#
_symmetry.space_group_name_H-M   'P 1'
#
loop_
_entity.id
_entity.type
_entity.pdbx_description
1 polymer ?
#
loop_
_entity_poly.entity_id
_entity_poly.type
_entity_poly.pdbx_seq_one_letter_code
_entity_poly.pdbx_strand_id
1 'polypeptide(L)'
;MSVAILINFKSTDRAPHYIPVSTQGAYHALWLPAAEKLGLKWVPLFEDGPVVDVNDLPALMDEFRQLRDALADSPKNDSLLERIDWILEELSGLDLNEVSEIAIG
;
A
#
# COMPACT_ATOMS: atom_id res chain seq x y z
N MET A 1 15.10 -4.51 -5.53
CA MET A 1 14.49 -3.49 -4.67
C MET A 1 13.00 -3.82 -4.55
N SER A 2 12.33 -3.35 -3.50
CA SER A 2 10.94 -3.64 -3.16
C SER A 2 10.21 -2.36 -2.82
N VAL A 3 8.91 -2.32 -3.07
CA VAL A 3 8.02 -1.27 -2.60
C VAL A 3 7.48 -1.68 -1.23
N ALA A 4 7.44 -0.75 -0.30
CA ALA A 4 6.92 -0.92 1.06
C ALA A 4 6.28 0.35 1.60
N ILE A 5 5.41 0.18 2.59
CA ILE A 5 4.87 1.27 3.39
C ILE A 5 5.68 1.35 4.68
N LEU A 6 6.20 2.54 4.98
CA LEU A 6 6.86 2.86 6.22
C LEU A 6 5.96 3.78 7.04
N ILE A 7 5.65 3.37 8.26
CA ILE A 7 4.83 4.14 9.18
C ILE A 7 5.71 4.61 10.33
N ASN A 8 5.88 5.91 10.42
CA ASN A 8 6.55 6.56 11.53
C ASN A 8 5.50 6.94 12.60
N PHE A 9 5.85 6.74 13.86
CA PHE A 9 5.00 7.10 14.99
C PHE A 9 5.49 8.39 15.64
N LYS A 10 4.59 9.10 16.32
CA LYS A 10 4.91 10.31 17.08
C LYS A 10 5.80 10.00 18.29
N SER A 11 5.63 8.82 18.89
CA SER A 11 6.46 8.38 20.00
C SER A 11 7.84 7.96 19.51
N THR A 12 8.90 8.51 20.11
CA THR A 12 10.28 8.14 19.82
C THR A 12 10.66 6.75 20.34
N ASP A 13 9.86 6.18 21.25
CA ASP A 13 10.09 4.86 21.84
C ASP A 13 9.53 3.73 20.97
N ARG A 14 8.71 4.07 19.97
CA ARG A 14 8.10 3.11 19.06
C ARG A 14 8.90 3.08 17.75
N ALA A 15 9.42 1.90 17.41
CA ALA A 15 10.11 1.71 16.14
C ALA A 15 9.15 1.92 14.95
N PRO A 16 9.65 2.42 13.80
CA PRO A 16 8.85 2.48 12.59
C PRO A 16 8.30 1.10 12.20
N HIS A 17 7.06 1.08 11.72
CA HIS A 17 6.43 -0.14 11.22
C HIS A 17 6.64 -0.25 9.72
N TYR A 18 7.07 -1.42 9.26
CA TYR A 18 7.41 -1.67 7.87
C TYR A 18 6.49 -2.74 7.28
N ILE A 19 5.72 -2.35 6.27
CA ILE A 19 4.75 -3.21 5.60
C ILE A 19 5.24 -3.46 4.17
N PRO A 20 5.77 -4.65 3.84
CA PRO A 20 6.20 -4.96 2.48
C PRO A 20 5.01 -5.00 1.52
N VAL A 21 5.03 -4.19 0.46
CA VAL A 21 3.96 -4.17 -0.55
C VAL A 21 4.24 -5.20 -1.63
N SER A 22 5.32 -5.03 -2.38
CA SER A 22 5.67 -5.92 -3.48
C SER A 22 7.16 -5.86 -3.81
N THR A 23 7.65 -6.81 -4.60
CA THR A 23 8.93 -6.59 -5.29
C THR A 23 8.75 -5.51 -6.35
N GLN A 24 9.82 -4.80 -6.70
CA GLN A 24 9.77 -3.79 -7.77
C GLN A 24 9.35 -4.43 -9.11
N GLY A 25 9.81 -5.66 -9.39
CA GLY A 25 9.40 -6.40 -10.60
C GLY A 25 7.89 -6.70 -10.63
N ALA A 26 7.32 -7.13 -9.50
CA ALA A 26 5.88 -7.38 -9.41
C ALA A 26 5.07 -6.08 -9.48
N TYR A 27 5.58 -4.99 -8.91
CA TYR A 27 4.96 -3.67 -8.99
C TYR A 27 4.79 -3.24 -10.46
N HIS A 28 5.88 -3.24 -11.23
CA HIS A 28 5.88 -2.86 -12.65
C HIS A 28 5.09 -3.81 -13.53
N ALA A 29 5.10 -5.12 -13.22
CA ALA A 29 4.45 -6.12 -14.06
C ALA A 29 2.93 -6.22 -13.85
N LEU A 30 2.43 -5.93 -12.65
CA LEU A 30 1.03 -6.21 -12.27
C LEU A 30 0.34 -5.01 -11.62
N TRP A 31 0.97 -4.37 -10.64
CA TRP A 31 0.33 -3.34 -9.83
C TRP A 31 0.15 -2.04 -10.61
N LEU A 32 1.23 -1.52 -11.18
CA LEU A 32 1.24 -0.26 -11.91
C LEU A 32 0.30 -0.30 -13.13
N PRO A 33 0.36 -1.30 -14.04
CA PRO A 33 -0.53 -1.33 -15.20
C PRO A 33 -2.02 -1.45 -14.82
N ALA A 34 -2.33 -2.20 -13.77
CA ALA A 34 -3.71 -2.32 -13.28
C ALA A 34 -4.20 -1.01 -12.66
N ALA A 35 -3.34 -0.34 -11.88
CA ALA A 35 -3.65 0.94 -11.26
C ALA A 35 -3.88 2.06 -12.30
N GLU A 36 -3.03 2.14 -13.33
CA GLU A 36 -3.19 3.09 -14.44
C GLU A 36 -4.50 2.85 -15.18
N LYS A 37 -4.85 1.59 -15.46
CA LYS A 37 -6.11 1.23 -16.14
C LYS A 37 -7.35 1.60 -15.32
N LEU A 38 -7.25 1.50 -13.99
CA LEU A 38 -8.31 1.88 -13.06
C LEU A 38 -8.36 3.40 -12.79
N GLY A 39 -7.35 4.15 -13.21
CA GLY A 39 -7.25 5.58 -12.92
C GLY A 39 -6.97 5.89 -11.45
N LEU A 40 -6.28 4.98 -10.75
CA LEU A 40 -5.88 5.18 -9.36
C LEU A 40 -4.83 6.30 -9.24
N LYS A 41 -4.80 6.98 -8.09
CA LYS A 41 -3.94 8.14 -7.85
C LYS A 41 -2.70 7.78 -7.04
N TRP A 42 -2.82 6.99 -5.99
CA TRP A 42 -1.74 6.68 -5.07
C TRP A 42 -0.85 5.53 -5.55
N VAL A 43 -1.44 4.41 -5.99
CA VAL A 43 -0.67 3.21 -6.38
C VAL A 43 0.37 3.52 -7.48
N PRO A 44 0.08 4.31 -8.52
CA PRO A 44 1.08 4.67 -9.54
C PRO A 44 2.23 5.54 -9.02
N LEU A 45 2.07 6.18 -7.86
CA LEU A 45 3.10 7.05 -7.29
C LEU A 45 4.07 6.30 -6.39
N PHE A 46 3.84 5.03 -6.04
CA PHE A 46 4.64 4.33 -5.04
C PHE A 46 6.15 4.33 -5.31
N GLU A 47 6.59 4.29 -6.57
CA GLU A 47 8.02 4.34 -6.90
C GLU A 47 8.66 5.73 -6.64
N ASP A 48 7.85 6.79 -6.61
CA ASP A 48 8.31 8.16 -6.36
C ASP A 48 8.45 8.50 -4.87
N GLY A 49 8.12 7.57 -3.97
CA GLY A 49 8.30 7.79 -2.54
C GLY A 49 7.24 8.66 -1.86
N PRO A 50 5.93 8.62 -2.21
CA PRO A 50 4.96 9.59 -1.72
C PRO A 50 4.81 9.51 -0.21
N VAL A 51 4.70 10.69 0.40
CA VAL A 51 4.27 10.84 1.78
C VAL A 51 2.76 10.99 1.79
N VAL A 52 2.08 10.09 2.50
CA VAL A 52 0.62 10.02 2.63
C VAL A 52 0.21 10.60 3.97
N ASP A 53 -0.68 11.60 3.94
CA ASP A 53 -1.27 12.13 5.15
C ASP A 53 -2.26 11.12 5.75
N VAL A 54 -2.38 11.08 7.08
CA VAL A 54 -3.33 10.19 7.78
C VAL A 54 -4.78 10.39 7.32
N ASN A 55 -5.14 11.59 6.85
CA ASN A 55 -6.46 11.90 6.30
C ASN A 55 -6.69 11.28 4.91
N ASP A 56 -5.61 11.01 4.18
CA ASP A 56 -5.64 10.39 2.85
C ASP A 56 -5.54 8.85 2.91
N LEU A 57 -5.20 8.29 4.07
CA LEU A 57 -5.12 6.85 4.27
C LEU A 57 -6.39 6.09 3.86
N PRO A 58 -7.63 6.57 4.16
CA PRO A 58 -8.83 5.91 3.66
C PRO A 58 -8.90 5.82 2.13
N ALA A 59 -8.47 6.87 1.42
CA ALA A 59 -8.44 6.88 -0.04
C ALA A 59 -7.38 5.90 -0.59
N LEU A 60 -6.21 5.83 0.05
CA LEU A 60 -5.19 4.82 -0.27
C LEU A 60 -5.72 3.40 -0.09
N MET A 61 -6.40 3.12 1.03
CA MET A 61 -6.99 1.81 1.30
C MET A 61 -8.08 1.45 0.28
N ASP A 62 -8.88 2.42 -0.16
CA ASP A 62 -9.87 2.21 -1.23
C ASP A 62 -9.21 1.87 -2.58
N GLU A 63 -8.04 2.42 -2.87
CA GLU A 63 -7.28 2.04 -4.06
C GLU A 63 -6.73 0.61 -3.98
N PHE A 64 -6.23 0.19 -2.82
CA PHE A 64 -5.82 -1.20 -2.60
C PHE A 64 -7.00 -2.16 -2.82
N ARG A 65 -8.21 -1.83 -2.34
CA ARG A 65 -9.42 -2.63 -2.58
C ARG A 65 -9.78 -2.72 -4.06
N GLN A 66 -9.79 -1.59 -4.77
CA GLN A 66 -10.05 -1.56 -6.21
C GLN A 66 -9.02 -2.36 -7.01
N LEU A 67 -7.74 -2.26 -6.63
CA LEU A 67 -6.66 -3.02 -7.25
C LEU A 67 -6.84 -4.52 -7.02
N ARG A 68 -7.17 -4.93 -5.79
CA ARG A 68 -7.46 -6.32 -5.44
C ARG A 68 -8.59 -6.88 -6.30
N ASP A 69 -9.71 -6.17 -6.37
CA ASP A 69 -10.89 -6.61 -7.11
C ASP A 69 -10.59 -6.75 -8.61
N ALA A 70 -9.81 -5.83 -9.19
CA ALA A 70 -9.39 -5.90 -10.59
C ALA A 70 -8.43 -7.06 -10.90
N LEU A 71 -7.71 -7.56 -9.89
CA LEU A 71 -6.75 -8.66 -10.04
C LEU A 71 -7.32 -10.02 -9.62
N ALA A 72 -8.55 -10.06 -9.09
CA ALA A 72 -9.18 -11.25 -8.52
C ALA A 72 -9.53 -12.34 -9.56
N ASP A 73 -9.69 -11.98 -10.83
CA ASP A 73 -10.15 -12.91 -11.89
C ASP A 73 -9.09 -13.96 -12.30
N SER A 74 -7.84 -13.84 -11.84
CA SER A 74 -6.74 -14.73 -12.21
C SER A 74 -6.21 -15.48 -10.98
N PRO A 75 -6.32 -16.83 -10.94
CA PRO A 75 -5.76 -17.65 -9.86
C PRO A 75 -4.24 -17.52 -9.68
N LYS A 76 -3.54 -17.00 -10.70
CA LYS A 76 -2.10 -16.72 -10.60
C LYS A 76 -1.80 -15.57 -9.63
N ASN A 77 -2.81 -14.79 -9.26
CA ASN A 77 -2.69 -13.63 -8.41
C ASN A 77 -3.01 -13.94 -6.94
N ASP A 78 -3.35 -15.18 -6.56
CA ASP A 78 -3.79 -15.51 -5.20
C ASP A 78 -2.83 -14.96 -4.12
N SER A 79 -1.52 -15.20 -4.24
CA SER A 79 -0.53 -14.67 -3.29
C SER A 79 -0.43 -13.13 -3.29
N LEU A 80 -0.74 -12.48 -4.40
CA LEU A 80 -0.81 -11.02 -4.50
C LEU A 80 -2.07 -10.51 -3.80
N LEU A 81 -3.21 -11.18 -3.96
CA LEU A 81 -4.47 -10.81 -3.32
C LEU A 81 -4.37 -10.98 -1.80
N GLU A 82 -3.80 -12.10 -1.34
CA GLU A 82 -3.49 -12.32 0.08
C GLU A 82 -2.57 -11.22 0.64
N ARG A 83 -1.60 -10.76 -0.17
CA ARG A 83 -0.75 -9.63 0.23
C ARG A 83 -1.53 -8.33 0.36
N ILE A 84 -2.41 -8.01 -0.58
CA ILE A 84 -3.25 -6.81 -0.48
C ILE A 84 -4.17 -6.89 0.74
N ASP A 85 -4.78 -8.04 0.99
CA ASP A 85 -5.63 -8.27 2.16
C ASP A 85 -4.86 -8.04 3.46
N TRP A 86 -3.67 -8.62 3.58
CA TRP A 86 -2.81 -8.40 4.74
C TRP A 86 -2.43 -6.92 4.93
N ILE A 87 -2.10 -6.19 3.85
CA ILE A 87 -1.81 -4.75 3.93
C ILE A 87 -3.04 -3.99 4.44
N LEU A 88 -4.23 -4.29 3.93
CA LEU A 88 -5.46 -3.65 4.36
C LEU A 88 -5.77 -3.90 5.84
N GLU A 89 -5.54 -5.12 6.31
CA GLU A 89 -5.69 -5.48 7.73
C GLU A 89 -4.72 -4.68 8.60
N GLU A 90 -3.42 -4.66 8.26
CA GLU A 90 -2.41 -3.90 8.98
C GLU A 90 -2.75 -2.41 9.06
N LEU A 91 -3.14 -1.80 7.93
CA LEU A 91 -3.51 -0.39 7.87
C LEU A 91 -4.80 -0.09 8.67
N SER A 92 -5.76 -1.01 8.67
CA SER A 92 -7.00 -0.85 9.43
C SER A 92 -6.82 -0.90 10.95
N GLY A 93 -5.76 -1.58 11.41
CA GLY A 93 -5.42 -1.70 12.83
C GLY A 93 -4.62 -0.51 13.38
N LEU A 94 -4.28 0.48 12.55
CA LEU A 94 -3.46 1.62 12.97
C LEU A 94 -4.27 2.61 13.82
N ASP A 95 -3.71 2.98 14.97
CA ASP A 95 -4.16 4.17 15.68
C ASP A 95 -3.57 5.43 15.01
N LEU A 96 -4.37 6.08 14.18
CA LEU A 96 -3.98 7.28 13.44
C LEU A 96 -3.59 8.45 14.34
N ASN A 97 -3.99 8.45 15.62
CA ASN A 97 -3.57 9.48 16.57
C ASN A 97 -2.09 9.35 16.93
N GLU A 98 -1.53 8.15 16.83
CA GLU A 98 -0.12 7.86 17.13
C GLU A 98 0.80 7.98 15.91
N VAL A 99 0.25 8.00 14.69
CA VAL A 99 1.02 8.08 13.44
C VAL A 99 1.50 9.51 13.22
N SER A 100 2.80 9.66 12.92
CA SER A 100 3.39 10.95 12.54
C SER A 100 3.48 11.11 11.02
N GLU A 101 3.81 10.05 10.30
CA GLU A 101 4.04 10.08 8.86
C GLU A 101 3.86 8.67 8.28
N ILE A 102 3.31 8.59 7.05
CA ILE A 102 3.26 7.36 6.25
C ILE A 102 4.01 7.65 4.95
N ALA A 103 5.05 6.90 4.65
CA ALA A 103 5.80 7.00 3.39
C ALA A 103 5.70 5.67 2.62
N ILE A 104 5.67 5.72 1.29
CA ILE A 104 5.58 4.52 0.44
C ILE A 104 6.70 4.54 -0.58
N GLY A 105 7.51 3.48 -0.68
CA GLY A 105 8.66 3.40 -1.59
C GLY A 105 9.35 2.04 -1.61
#